data_AF-A0A316C235-F1
#
_entry.id   AF-A0A316C235-F1
#
_cell.length_a   1.000
_cell.length_b   1.000
_cell.length_c   1.000
_cell.angle_alpha   90.00
_cell.angle_beta   90.00
_cell.angle_gamma   90.00
#
_symmetry.space_group_name_H-M   'P 1'
#
loop_
_entity.id
_entity.type
_entity.pdbx_description
1 polymer ?
#
loop_
_entity_poly.entity_id
_entity_poly.type
_entity_poly.pdbx_seq_one_letter_code
_entity_poly.pdbx_strand_id
1 'polypeptide(L)'
;MSFSSLAKASIVLAFGMAATSFAADACKDEMAKPRGNAHNVNGNQTGSISGTPWGFEQWSGGGSNSMKYYDNGTFEATWSNNQDYLARVGYRYGDNGPGVDHTTKHYTVDYKYTKSGSAQYGYIGVYGWTVNPQVEYYIVDDWYSKPSEQYIGAKRGEITVDGATYTIHAYLRQQEPSKTGTSTFLQIFSVRQSPRQCGHIDISAHFNKWDELFKGQTAQLSGSKGGGSTTLKFGKVTEVMLMNEAGGNATGSVNYTYFDMSDNGQPSEPPKEIERSAFKAMSIPGTIEAEDFDNGNYGVTYSGVQGASGENGDHDYRGEDYSSVDVVKSGTGRVIGYTAAEEWLEYTVDVKEAGEYDVTASVSNGSGKGSITVKVGSASAKLSFNGTTDDWDAYEDATGKITLAAGKQTVRITINNDNTNVDFVKFSKQGATPAPESSASVQPQPNSSASQPVASSDSKDALISNVQFATSGKTFQVFDMQGKFMGRVDVVNGASLQDALMAKFQKAGVYMIRQGNRFQKVSVVK
;
A
#
# COMPACT_ATOMS: atom_id res chain seq x y z
N MET A 1 -6.29 78.63 7.44
CA MET A 1 -5.32 77.86 6.64
C MET A 1 -5.74 76.41 6.69
N SER A 2 -6.20 75.87 5.56
CA SER A 2 -6.62 74.49 5.39
C SER A 2 -5.83 73.94 4.21
N PHE A 3 -4.99 72.94 4.42
CA PHE A 3 -4.50 72.08 3.35
C PHE A 3 -4.35 70.64 3.85
N SER A 4 -4.92 69.76 3.04
CA SER A 4 -4.93 68.30 3.03
C SER A 4 -3.53 67.67 2.98
N SER A 5 -3.37 66.49 3.60
CA SER A 5 -2.33 65.53 3.21
C SER A 5 -2.91 64.12 3.04
N LEU A 6 -2.74 63.59 1.83
CA LEU A 6 -3.05 62.22 1.42
C LEU A 6 -2.25 61.18 2.24
N ALA A 7 -2.93 60.14 2.72
CA ALA A 7 -2.30 58.89 3.11
C ALA A 7 -2.37 57.90 1.93
N LYS A 8 -1.22 57.55 1.37
CA LYS A 8 -1.06 56.46 0.40
C LYS A 8 -1.17 55.13 1.14
N ALA A 9 -2.25 54.39 0.94
CA ALA A 9 -2.35 52.99 1.36
C ALA A 9 -1.76 52.12 0.23
N SER A 10 -0.55 51.61 0.45
CA SER A 10 0.06 50.59 -0.40
C SER A 10 -0.65 49.26 -0.18
N ILE A 11 -1.41 48.80 -1.19
CA ILE A 11 -1.93 47.44 -1.25
C ILE A 11 -0.75 46.51 -1.52
N VAL A 12 -0.29 45.80 -0.49
CA VAL A 12 0.61 44.67 -0.65
C VAL A 12 -0.26 43.48 -1.08
N LEU A 13 -0.25 43.19 -2.36
CA LEU A 13 -0.82 41.96 -2.92
C LEU A 13 0.07 40.79 -2.47
N ALA A 14 -0.27 40.16 -1.35
CA ALA A 14 0.36 38.91 -0.93
C ALA A 14 -0.08 37.81 -1.90
N PHE A 15 0.79 37.50 -2.88
CA PHE A 15 0.71 36.24 -3.61
C PHE A 15 0.98 35.11 -2.62
N GLY A 16 -0.07 34.55 -2.04
CA GLY A 16 -0.01 33.26 -1.37
C GLY A 16 0.30 32.20 -2.42
N MET A 17 1.58 31.86 -2.57
CA MET A 17 1.94 30.57 -3.17
C MET A 17 1.47 29.49 -2.19
N ALA A 18 0.29 28.95 -2.43
CA ALA A 18 -0.07 27.65 -1.92
C ALA A 18 0.87 26.64 -2.60
N ALA A 19 2.01 26.36 -1.96
CA ALA A 19 2.78 25.19 -2.29
C ALA A 19 1.91 23.98 -1.91
N THR A 20 1.28 23.37 -2.91
CA THR A 20 0.74 22.02 -2.77
C THR A 20 1.95 21.10 -2.59
N SER A 21 2.41 20.93 -1.35
CA SER A 21 3.33 19.85 -1.00
C SER A 21 2.57 18.55 -1.22
N PHE A 22 2.87 17.83 -2.29
CA PHE A 22 2.49 16.43 -2.36
C PHE A 22 3.09 15.74 -1.12
N ALA A 23 2.26 15.09 -0.31
CA ALA A 23 2.73 14.32 0.82
C ALA A 23 3.71 13.24 0.30
N ALA A 24 4.89 13.13 0.91
CA ALA A 24 5.88 12.12 0.53
C ALA A 24 5.31 10.73 0.80
N ASP A 25 5.46 9.81 -0.15
CA ASP A 25 5.04 8.42 -0.02
C ASP A 25 6.17 7.62 0.62
N ALA A 26 6.10 7.34 1.92
CA ALA A 26 7.15 6.61 2.65
C ALA A 26 7.49 5.24 2.05
N CYS A 27 6.59 4.62 1.27
CA CYS A 27 6.87 3.36 0.61
C CYS A 27 7.76 3.53 -0.63
N LYS A 28 7.59 4.63 -1.38
CA LYS A 28 8.24 4.90 -2.67
C LYS A 28 9.42 5.86 -2.56
N ASP A 29 9.28 6.88 -1.74
CA ASP A 29 10.22 7.99 -1.64
C ASP A 29 11.32 7.69 -0.62
N GLU A 30 12.53 8.18 -0.91
CA GLU A 30 13.57 8.24 0.10
C GLU A 30 13.28 9.34 1.12
N MET A 31 13.74 9.13 2.35
CA MET A 31 13.56 10.10 3.41
C MET A 31 14.27 11.41 3.06
N ALA A 32 13.50 12.50 2.92
CA ALA A 32 14.03 13.80 2.53
C ALA A 32 15.07 14.36 3.52
N LYS A 33 14.94 14.02 4.81
CA LYS A 33 15.90 14.38 5.87
C LYS A 33 17.02 13.34 5.92
N PRO A 34 18.30 13.71 5.63
CA PRO A 34 19.42 12.79 5.69
C PRO A 34 19.52 12.09 7.05
N ARG A 35 19.98 10.83 7.07
CA ARG A 35 20.08 10.01 8.29
C ARG A 35 20.79 10.74 9.44
N GLY A 36 21.88 11.44 9.15
CA GLY A 36 22.71 12.10 10.16
C GLY A 36 23.57 11.12 10.95
N ASN A 37 24.02 11.53 12.13
CA ASN A 37 24.91 10.71 12.96
C ASN A 37 24.19 9.53 13.59
N ALA A 38 24.94 8.44 13.76
CA ALA A 38 24.54 7.25 14.49
C ALA A 38 24.80 7.40 15.99
N HIS A 39 23.81 7.08 16.82
CA HIS A 39 23.93 7.09 18.28
C HIS A 39 23.56 5.73 18.86
N ASN A 40 24.51 5.08 19.54
CA ASN A 40 24.29 3.77 20.14
C ASN A 40 23.56 3.90 21.48
N VAL A 41 22.59 3.00 21.72
CA VAL A 41 21.86 2.89 22.98
C VAL A 41 22.36 1.68 23.75
N ASN A 42 22.94 1.92 24.93
CA ASN A 42 23.60 0.88 25.72
C ASN A 42 22.72 0.48 26.91
N GLY A 43 22.19 -0.75 26.88
CA GLY A 43 21.27 -1.25 27.91
C GLY A 43 19.89 -0.59 27.86
N ASN A 44 19.13 -0.75 28.94
CA ASN A 44 17.80 -0.14 29.05
C ASN A 44 17.96 1.36 29.26
N GLN A 45 17.50 2.15 28.30
CA GLN A 45 17.75 3.57 28.26
C GLN A 45 16.64 4.31 27.51
N THR A 46 16.32 5.48 28.03
CA THR A 46 15.43 6.47 27.44
C THR A 46 16.20 7.76 27.20
N GLY A 47 15.87 8.52 26.16
CA GLY A 47 16.51 9.81 25.91
C GLY A 47 15.80 10.65 24.86
N SER A 48 16.40 11.80 24.53
CA SER A 48 15.93 12.73 23.51
C SER A 48 16.85 12.70 22.29
N ILE A 49 16.29 12.92 21.11
CA ILE A 49 17.05 13.06 19.85
C ILE A 49 17.31 14.55 19.62
N SER A 50 18.56 14.97 19.73
CA SER A 50 18.97 16.37 19.66
C SER A 50 18.51 17.05 18.36
N GLY A 51 17.93 18.25 18.47
CA GLY A 51 17.43 19.01 17.33
C GLY A 51 16.04 18.59 16.83
N THR A 52 15.39 17.63 17.51
CA THR A 52 14.03 17.17 17.19
C THR A 52 13.15 17.19 18.45
N PRO A 53 11.81 17.14 18.33
CA PRO A 53 10.93 16.97 19.48
C PRO A 53 10.83 15.51 19.95
N TRP A 54 11.54 14.59 19.30
CA TRP A 54 11.40 13.16 19.54
C TRP A 54 12.40 12.65 20.58
N GLY A 55 12.04 11.54 21.21
CA GLY A 55 12.91 10.74 22.05
C GLY A 55 12.98 9.31 21.57
N PHE A 56 13.86 8.55 22.20
CA PHE A 56 14.06 7.13 21.95
C PHE A 56 13.92 6.33 23.24
N GLU A 57 13.64 5.04 23.10
CA GLU A 57 13.75 4.07 24.17
C GLU A 57 14.20 2.72 23.64
N GLN A 58 15.18 2.14 24.34
CA GLN A 58 15.45 0.72 24.32
C GLN A 58 15.08 0.14 25.69
N TRP A 59 14.32 -0.94 25.69
CA TRP A 59 14.07 -1.74 26.88
C TRP A 59 14.20 -3.23 26.56
N SER A 60 14.70 -4.00 27.53
CA SER A 60 14.96 -5.42 27.40
C SER A 60 14.82 -6.14 28.73
N GLY A 61 14.19 -7.31 28.70
CA GLY A 61 14.12 -8.27 29.81
C GLY A 61 15.28 -9.28 29.86
N GLY A 62 16.24 -9.24 28.92
CA GLY A 62 17.38 -10.17 28.88
C GLY A 62 18.07 -10.24 27.52
N GLY A 63 18.80 -11.34 27.25
CA GLY A 63 19.44 -11.55 25.95
C GLY A 63 20.54 -10.54 25.59
N SER A 64 20.95 -10.56 24.32
CA SER A 64 21.93 -9.62 23.75
C SER A 64 21.22 -8.70 22.78
N ASN A 65 21.31 -7.38 22.98
CA ASN A 65 20.51 -6.40 22.25
C ASN A 65 21.31 -5.16 21.92
N SER A 66 20.96 -4.52 20.81
CA SER A 66 21.48 -3.22 20.43
C SER A 66 20.40 -2.42 19.73
N MET A 67 20.36 -1.12 20.03
CA MET A 67 19.59 -0.13 19.29
C MET A 67 20.54 0.99 18.92
N LYS A 68 20.35 1.52 17.72
CA LYS A 68 20.98 2.73 17.25
C LYS A 68 19.93 3.63 16.65
N TYR A 69 19.85 4.86 17.13
CA TYR A 69 19.00 5.89 16.54
C TYR A 69 19.85 6.89 15.78
N TYR A 70 19.20 7.69 14.95
CA TYR A 70 19.85 8.68 14.10
C TYR A 70 19.22 10.06 14.29
N ASP A 71 19.95 11.11 13.91
CA ASP A 71 19.53 12.51 14.09
C ASP A 71 18.17 12.82 13.44
N ASN A 72 17.81 12.09 12.38
CA ASN A 72 16.53 12.27 11.69
C ASN A 72 15.37 11.44 12.27
N GLY A 73 15.56 10.70 13.37
CA GLY A 73 14.54 9.89 14.02
C GLY A 73 14.42 8.44 13.52
N THR A 74 15.10 8.08 12.43
CA THR A 74 15.24 6.67 12.04
C THR A 74 16.01 5.88 13.09
N PHE A 75 15.83 4.56 13.12
CA PHE A 75 16.57 3.69 14.04
C PHE A 75 16.69 2.26 13.51
N GLU A 76 17.70 1.55 13.99
CA GLU A 76 17.89 0.13 13.76
C GLU A 76 18.10 -0.57 15.10
N ALA A 77 17.66 -1.81 15.18
CA ALA A 77 17.86 -2.62 16.36
C ALA A 77 18.10 -4.08 16.01
N THR A 78 18.87 -4.77 16.85
CA THR A 78 19.10 -6.20 16.81
C THR A 78 18.95 -6.78 18.20
N TRP A 79 18.44 -8.01 18.27
CA TRP A 79 18.28 -8.74 19.52
C TRP A 79 18.48 -10.23 19.30
N SER A 80 18.93 -10.92 20.34
CA SER A 80 19.12 -12.36 20.33
C SER A 80 18.79 -12.98 21.68
N ASN A 81 18.04 -14.07 21.64
CA ASN A 81 17.59 -14.85 22.79
C ASN A 81 16.90 -13.98 23.87
N ASN A 82 16.07 -13.03 23.43
CA ASN A 82 15.39 -12.10 24.34
C ASN A 82 14.01 -12.63 24.75
N GLN A 83 13.66 -12.46 26.03
CA GLN A 83 12.30 -12.75 26.50
C GLN A 83 11.31 -11.66 26.11
N ASP A 84 11.75 -10.40 26.12
CA ASP A 84 10.93 -9.25 25.76
C ASP A 84 11.83 -8.05 25.43
N TYR A 85 11.79 -7.60 24.17
CA TYR A 85 12.61 -6.53 23.63
C TYR A 85 11.76 -5.43 23.02
N LEU A 86 12.04 -4.18 23.37
CA LEU A 86 11.38 -3.01 22.81
C LEU A 86 12.42 -1.99 22.33
N ALA A 87 12.26 -1.53 21.08
CA ALA A 87 13.00 -0.40 20.51
C ALA A 87 12.01 0.55 19.85
N ARG A 88 12.03 1.83 20.24
CA ARG A 88 11.03 2.81 19.80
C ARG A 88 11.53 4.24 19.75
N VAL A 89 10.99 5.03 18.83
CA VAL A 89 11.27 6.46 18.64
C VAL A 89 9.97 7.23 18.41
N GLY A 90 9.84 8.42 19.02
CA GLY A 90 8.66 9.27 18.85
C GLY A 90 8.52 10.34 19.93
N TYR A 91 7.32 10.86 20.12
CA TYR A 91 7.07 11.92 21.09
C TYR A 91 6.96 11.41 22.53
N ARG A 92 7.51 12.19 23.47
CA ARG A 92 7.41 11.96 24.92
C ARG A 92 6.92 13.23 25.60
N TYR A 93 5.77 13.16 26.27
CA TYR A 93 5.09 14.28 26.93
C TYR A 93 5.14 14.18 28.46
N GLY A 94 6.27 13.69 28.96
CA GLY A 94 6.47 13.39 30.37
C GLY A 94 5.88 12.02 30.70
N ASP A 95 6.73 10.99 30.72
CA ASP A 95 6.34 9.58 30.88
C ASP A 95 5.50 9.30 32.14
N ASN A 96 5.57 10.20 33.13
CA ASN A 96 4.74 10.21 34.36
C ASN A 96 4.14 11.60 34.66
N GLY A 97 4.09 12.46 33.63
CA GLY A 97 3.57 13.83 33.72
C GLY A 97 2.05 13.90 33.62
N PRO A 98 1.46 15.10 33.51
CA PRO A 98 0.01 15.27 33.40
C PRO A 98 -0.59 14.73 32.10
N GLY A 99 0.24 14.35 31.13
CA GLY A 99 -0.14 13.97 29.78
C GLY A 99 -0.67 15.14 28.95
N VAL A 100 -0.84 14.90 27.66
CA VAL A 100 -1.44 15.85 26.72
C VAL A 100 -2.81 15.35 26.32
N ASP A 101 -3.77 16.27 26.23
CA ASP A 101 -5.08 15.96 25.69
C ASP A 101 -4.95 15.72 24.17
N HIS A 102 -5.23 14.50 23.72
CA HIS A 102 -5.00 14.13 22.33
C HIS A 102 -5.86 14.93 21.35
N THR A 103 -6.99 15.51 21.79
CA THR A 103 -7.84 16.33 20.92
C THR A 103 -7.24 17.71 20.63
N THR A 104 -6.16 18.08 21.32
CA THR A 104 -5.47 19.37 21.12
C THR A 104 -4.36 19.30 20.08
N LYS A 105 -4.07 18.11 19.57
CA LYS A 105 -3.01 17.79 18.64
C LYS A 105 -3.54 16.88 17.55
N HIS A 106 -2.76 16.74 16.49
CA HIS A 106 -3.03 15.74 15.46
C HIS A 106 -1.72 15.00 15.19
N TYR A 107 -1.70 13.76 15.64
CA TYR A 107 -0.61 12.81 15.55
C TYR A 107 -0.69 12.02 14.25
N THR A 108 0.42 11.99 13.52
CA THR A 108 0.62 11.15 12.34
C THR A 108 2.05 10.60 12.32
N VAL A 109 2.26 9.49 11.63
CA VAL A 109 3.61 9.00 11.32
C VAL A 109 3.67 8.38 9.93
N ASP A 110 4.66 8.81 9.16
CA ASP A 110 5.10 8.14 7.95
C ASP A 110 6.32 7.29 8.25
N TYR A 111 6.30 6.02 7.82
CA TYR A 111 7.35 5.07 8.17
C TYR A 111 7.64 4.06 7.07
N LYS A 112 8.85 3.48 7.13
CA LYS A 112 9.27 2.32 6.34
C LYS A 112 10.33 1.57 7.11
N TYR A 113 10.22 0.25 7.16
CA TYR A 113 11.24 -0.59 7.77
C TYR A 113 11.43 -1.91 7.03
N THR A 114 12.55 -2.56 7.35
CA THR A 114 12.75 -3.99 7.09
C THR A 114 12.92 -4.72 8.41
N LYS A 115 12.48 -5.97 8.47
CA LYS A 115 12.65 -6.83 9.65
C LYS A 115 13.16 -8.21 9.26
N SER A 116 13.78 -8.89 10.20
CA SER A 116 14.17 -10.30 10.08
C SER A 116 14.05 -11.02 11.42
N GLY A 117 14.12 -12.35 11.38
CA GLY A 117 14.10 -13.19 12.58
C GLY A 117 12.70 -13.61 13.02
N SER A 118 12.59 -14.06 14.26
CA SER A 118 11.38 -14.65 14.82
C SER A 118 11.17 -14.27 16.29
N ALA A 119 9.90 -14.30 16.69
CA ALA A 119 9.46 -14.09 18.06
C ALA A 119 8.13 -14.85 18.27
N GLN A 120 7.86 -15.32 19.49
CA GLN A 120 6.58 -15.96 19.83
C GLN A 120 5.44 -14.94 19.84
N TYR A 121 5.74 -13.71 20.27
CA TYR A 121 4.86 -12.55 20.17
C TYR A 121 5.70 -11.33 19.84
N GLY A 122 5.06 -10.27 19.34
CA GLY A 122 5.75 -9.03 19.02
C GLY A 122 5.01 -8.25 17.95
N TYR A 123 4.96 -6.94 18.16
CA TYR A 123 4.16 -6.00 17.39
C TYR A 123 5.05 -4.94 16.77
N ILE A 124 4.64 -4.42 15.63
CA ILE A 124 5.28 -3.30 14.96
C ILE A 124 4.19 -2.30 14.58
N GLY A 125 4.42 -1.03 14.90
CA GLY A 125 3.45 0.05 14.70
C GLY A 125 3.62 1.14 15.75
N VAL A 126 2.52 1.74 16.20
CA VAL A 126 2.53 2.81 17.20
C VAL A 126 2.17 2.27 18.58
N TYR A 127 2.91 2.73 19.58
CA TYR A 127 2.76 2.36 20.99
C TYR A 127 2.73 3.61 21.86
N GLY A 128 2.03 3.52 22.98
CA GLY A 128 2.22 4.49 24.05
C GLY A 128 1.36 4.23 25.28
N TRP A 129 1.38 5.22 26.15
CA TRP A 129 0.62 5.24 27.39
C TRP A 129 -0.19 6.51 27.51
N THR A 130 -1.25 6.41 28.30
CA THR A 130 -2.02 7.54 28.78
C THR A 130 -2.04 7.59 30.30
N VAL A 131 -2.40 8.75 30.84
CA VAL A 131 -2.72 8.98 32.25
C VAL A 131 -4.11 9.58 32.38
N ASN A 132 -4.75 9.37 33.53
CA ASN A 132 -6.09 9.88 33.84
C ASN A 132 -7.19 9.49 32.81
N PRO A 133 -7.44 8.19 32.57
CA PRO A 133 -6.93 7.01 33.28
C PRO A 133 -5.62 6.45 32.68
N GLN A 134 -4.98 5.51 33.39
CA GLN A 134 -3.84 4.79 32.86
C GLN A 134 -4.29 3.74 31.84
N VAL A 135 -3.84 3.90 30.60
CA VAL A 135 -4.10 2.97 29.49
C VAL A 135 -2.81 2.77 28.71
N GLU A 136 -2.46 1.53 28.45
CA GLU A 136 -1.42 1.18 27.47
C GLU A 136 -2.10 0.91 26.12
N TYR A 137 -1.58 1.44 25.02
CA TYR A 137 -2.25 1.32 23.74
C TYR A 137 -1.31 0.98 22.59
N TYR A 138 -1.90 0.37 21.57
CA TYR A 138 -1.20 -0.12 20.40
C TYR A 138 -2.01 0.15 19.13
N ILE A 139 -1.36 0.63 18.08
CA ILE A 139 -1.83 0.58 16.69
C ILE A 139 -0.83 -0.31 15.96
N VAL A 140 -1.26 -1.52 15.62
CA VAL A 140 -0.40 -2.60 15.13
C VAL A 140 -0.56 -2.75 13.62
N ASP A 141 0.49 -2.40 12.88
CA ASP A 141 0.55 -2.48 11.42
C ASP A 141 1.19 -3.77 10.91
N ASP A 142 2.03 -4.42 11.73
CA ASP A 142 2.67 -5.70 11.45
C ASP A 142 3.04 -6.41 12.77
N TRP A 143 3.44 -7.67 12.68
CA TRP A 143 3.68 -8.54 13.83
C TRP A 143 4.67 -9.67 13.48
N TYR A 144 5.26 -10.29 14.51
CA TYR A 144 5.95 -11.57 14.35
C TYR A 144 4.97 -12.74 14.38
N SER A 145 3.97 -12.64 15.26
CA SER A 145 2.83 -13.56 15.34
C SER A 145 1.58 -12.71 15.50
N LYS A 146 0.54 -12.99 14.69
CA LYS A 146 -0.67 -12.18 14.68
C LYS A 146 -1.31 -12.19 16.08
N PRO A 147 -1.67 -11.02 16.65
CA PRO A 147 -2.32 -10.96 17.95
C PRO A 147 -3.57 -11.85 17.99
N SER A 148 -3.69 -12.68 19.03
CA SER A 148 -4.87 -13.51 19.28
C SER A 148 -5.77 -12.86 20.33
N GLU A 149 -7.09 -12.96 20.16
CA GLU A 149 -8.10 -12.42 21.10
C GLU A 149 -7.96 -12.98 22.52
N GLN A 150 -7.32 -14.14 22.69
CA GLN A 150 -6.99 -14.67 24.01
C GLN A 150 -6.12 -13.70 24.82
N TYR A 151 -5.23 -12.96 24.15
CA TYR A 151 -4.23 -12.10 24.79
C TYR A 151 -4.57 -10.61 24.67
N ILE A 152 -5.30 -10.19 23.63
CA ILE A 152 -5.67 -8.78 23.40
C ILE A 152 -7.15 -8.48 23.67
N GLY A 153 -7.93 -9.50 24.02
CA GLY A 153 -9.36 -9.41 24.29
C GLY A 153 -10.24 -9.51 23.04
N ALA A 154 -11.54 -9.62 23.28
CA ALA A 154 -12.54 -9.72 22.22
C ALA A 154 -12.66 -8.42 21.42
N LYS A 155 -13.03 -8.56 20.13
CA LYS A 155 -13.35 -7.43 19.25
C LYS A 155 -14.38 -6.48 19.88
N ARG A 156 -14.09 -5.18 19.84
CA ARG A 156 -14.93 -4.07 20.33
C ARG A 156 -15.45 -3.16 19.22
N GLY A 157 -14.84 -3.22 18.04
CA GLY A 157 -15.22 -2.41 16.90
C GLY A 157 -14.19 -2.51 15.79
N GLU A 158 -14.32 -1.66 14.79
CA GLU A 158 -13.38 -1.51 13.69
C GLU A 158 -13.22 -0.03 13.33
N ILE A 159 -12.08 0.28 12.75
CA ILE A 159 -11.83 1.56 12.06
C ILE A 159 -11.28 1.25 10.67
N THR A 160 -11.72 2.02 9.70
CA THR A 160 -11.11 2.07 8.37
C THR A 160 -10.39 3.40 8.23
N VAL A 161 -9.08 3.35 8.03
CA VAL A 161 -8.17 4.49 7.97
C VAL A 161 -6.90 4.08 7.23
N ASP A 162 -6.23 5.01 6.55
CA ASP A 162 -4.98 4.76 5.80
C ASP A 162 -5.09 3.59 4.82
N GLY A 163 -6.24 3.50 4.16
CA GLY A 163 -6.53 2.45 3.19
C GLY A 163 -6.58 1.04 3.77
N ALA A 164 -6.79 0.87 5.08
CA ALA A 164 -6.87 -0.43 5.72
C ALA A 164 -7.96 -0.48 6.79
N THR A 165 -8.43 -1.69 7.09
CA THR A 165 -9.29 -1.93 8.25
C THR A 165 -8.46 -2.45 9.41
N TYR A 166 -8.70 -1.87 10.58
CA TYR A 166 -8.14 -2.30 11.85
C TYR A 166 -9.26 -2.79 12.75
N THR A 167 -9.08 -3.96 13.34
CA THR A 167 -9.97 -4.46 14.38
C THR A 167 -9.56 -3.85 15.72
N ILE A 168 -10.54 -3.31 16.45
CA ILE A 168 -10.31 -2.68 17.75
C ILE A 168 -10.60 -3.68 18.86
N HIS A 169 -9.67 -3.85 19.79
CA HIS A 169 -9.78 -4.76 20.94
C HIS A 169 -9.48 -4.03 22.26
N ALA A 170 -9.93 -4.61 23.37
CA ALA A 170 -9.67 -4.11 24.71
C ALA A 170 -9.44 -5.26 25.69
N TYR A 171 -8.42 -5.12 26.54
CA TYR A 171 -7.99 -6.15 27.50
C TYR A 171 -7.63 -5.55 28.86
N LEU A 172 -7.80 -6.30 29.94
CA LEU A 172 -7.42 -5.84 31.27
C LEU A 172 -6.11 -6.48 31.75
N ARG A 173 -5.08 -5.67 32.00
CA ARG A 173 -3.85 -6.12 32.67
C ARG A 173 -4.04 -5.94 34.18
N GLN A 174 -3.97 -7.02 34.95
CA GLN A 174 -4.34 -7.03 36.37
C GLN A 174 -3.13 -7.31 37.27
N GLN A 175 -2.73 -6.33 38.08
CA GLN A 175 -1.55 -6.42 38.95
C GLN A 175 -0.30 -6.78 38.13
N GLU A 176 -0.06 -6.00 37.08
CA GLU A 176 1.01 -6.17 36.09
C GLU A 176 1.95 -4.94 36.12
N PRO A 177 3.18 -5.06 35.61
CA PRO A 177 4.07 -3.91 35.44
C PRO A 177 3.42 -2.82 34.57
N SER A 178 3.56 -1.55 34.99
CA SER A 178 3.10 -0.36 34.28
C SER A 178 4.09 0.80 34.47
N LYS A 179 3.84 1.94 33.81
CA LYS A 179 4.66 3.17 33.98
C LYS A 179 4.73 3.69 35.41
N THR A 180 3.74 3.37 36.25
CA THR A 180 3.65 3.83 37.65
C THR A 180 3.91 2.70 38.64
N GLY A 181 4.61 1.63 38.23
CA GLY A 181 4.82 0.42 39.03
C GLY A 181 3.75 -0.64 38.77
N THR A 182 3.55 -1.57 39.71
CA THR A 182 2.52 -2.62 39.56
C THR A 182 1.12 -2.02 39.70
N SER A 183 0.28 -2.16 38.68
CA SER A 183 -1.09 -1.63 38.69
C SER A 183 -2.07 -2.53 37.93
N THR A 184 -3.34 -2.14 37.91
CA THR A 184 -4.36 -2.73 37.02
C THR A 184 -4.78 -1.65 36.03
N PHE A 185 -4.66 -1.93 34.74
CA PHE A 185 -4.84 -0.96 33.68
C PHE A 185 -5.46 -1.58 32.42
N LEU A 186 -6.07 -0.72 31.61
CA LEU A 186 -6.67 -1.10 30.34
C LEU A 186 -5.56 -1.16 29.28
N GLN A 187 -5.64 -2.15 28.39
CA GLN A 187 -4.97 -2.16 27.10
C GLN A 187 -5.98 -1.96 25.99
N ILE A 188 -5.66 -1.10 25.01
CA ILE A 188 -6.46 -0.90 23.80
C ILE A 188 -5.59 -1.17 22.58
N PHE A 189 -6.13 -1.95 21.63
CA PHE A 189 -5.43 -2.27 20.39
C PHE A 189 -6.27 -1.86 19.19
N SER A 190 -5.65 -1.28 18.18
CA SER A 190 -6.09 -1.32 16.79
C SER A 190 -5.15 -2.24 16.03
N VAL A 191 -5.64 -3.37 15.50
CA VAL A 191 -4.81 -4.36 14.80
C VAL A 191 -5.19 -4.40 13.33
N ARG A 192 -4.25 -4.09 12.43
CA ARG A 192 -4.47 -4.13 10.98
C ARG A 192 -4.86 -5.54 10.56
N GLN A 193 -5.82 -5.68 9.66
CA GLN A 193 -6.25 -7.02 9.22
C GLN A 193 -5.16 -7.78 8.44
N SER A 194 -4.36 -7.04 7.68
CA SER A 194 -3.21 -7.53 6.91
C SER A 194 -1.94 -6.76 7.31
N PRO A 195 -0.75 -7.38 7.40
CA PRO A 195 0.46 -6.68 7.80
C PRO A 195 0.98 -5.74 6.71
N ARG A 196 1.73 -4.68 7.06
CA ARG A 196 2.48 -3.83 6.12
C ARG A 196 3.76 -3.26 6.74
N GLN A 197 4.80 -3.05 5.92
CA GLN A 197 6.13 -2.61 6.37
C GLN A 197 6.46 -1.14 6.05
N CYS A 198 5.53 -0.41 5.44
CA CYS A 198 5.67 1.02 5.17
C CYS A 198 4.29 1.67 5.02
N GLY A 199 4.24 2.99 5.15
CA GLY A 199 3.06 3.82 4.88
C GLY A 199 2.84 4.91 5.92
N HIS A 200 1.65 5.51 5.86
CA HIS A 200 1.16 6.51 6.79
C HIS A 200 0.24 5.90 7.86
N ILE A 201 0.37 6.33 9.11
CA ILE A 201 -0.59 6.05 10.20
C ILE A 201 -1.16 7.37 10.72
N ASP A 202 -2.46 7.60 10.51
CA ASP A 202 -3.24 8.64 11.20
C ASP A 202 -3.59 8.17 12.61
N ILE A 203 -2.66 8.37 13.52
CA ILE A 203 -2.78 7.98 14.93
C ILE A 203 -3.99 8.65 15.60
N SER A 204 -4.32 9.87 15.19
CA SER A 204 -5.44 10.61 15.79
C SER A 204 -6.80 10.03 15.41
N ALA A 205 -6.95 9.52 14.19
CA ALA A 205 -8.16 8.82 13.77
C ALA A 205 -8.44 7.60 14.66
N HIS A 206 -7.39 6.84 15.01
CA HIS A 206 -7.52 5.73 15.97
C HIS A 206 -7.97 6.21 17.35
N PHE A 207 -7.32 7.25 17.89
CA PHE A 207 -7.69 7.81 19.20
C PHE A 207 -9.14 8.30 19.22
N ASN A 208 -9.55 9.05 18.19
CA ASN A 208 -10.91 9.54 18.04
C ASN A 208 -11.93 8.40 17.96
N LYS A 209 -11.60 7.31 17.25
CA LYS A 209 -12.50 6.16 17.17
C LYS A 209 -12.59 5.41 18.49
N TRP A 210 -11.51 5.29 19.25
CA TRP A 210 -11.55 4.68 20.58
C TRP A 210 -12.44 5.50 21.52
N ASP A 211 -12.31 6.82 21.51
CA ASP A 211 -13.19 7.71 22.26
C ASP A 211 -14.66 7.55 21.86
N GLU A 212 -14.96 7.52 20.56
CA GLU A 212 -16.31 7.29 20.04
C GLU A 212 -16.89 5.96 20.56
N LEU A 213 -16.14 4.86 20.42
CA LEU A 213 -16.59 3.52 20.80
C LEU A 213 -16.76 3.35 22.31
N PHE A 214 -15.91 4.02 23.11
CA PHE A 214 -15.83 3.78 24.54
C PHE A 214 -16.56 4.81 25.40
N LYS A 215 -17.03 5.92 24.80
CA LYS A 215 -17.73 6.99 25.51
C LYS A 215 -18.85 6.47 26.41
N GLY A 216 -18.67 6.63 27.72
CA GLY A 216 -19.65 6.27 28.74
C GLY A 216 -19.85 4.76 28.94
N GLN A 217 -18.99 3.91 28.36
CA GLN A 217 -19.12 2.47 28.47
C GLN A 217 -18.42 1.92 29.73
N THR A 218 -19.08 0.96 30.36
CA THR A 218 -18.46 0.00 31.29
C THR A 218 -18.64 -1.40 30.70
N ALA A 219 -17.59 -2.21 30.74
CA ALA A 219 -17.61 -3.54 30.14
C ALA A 219 -16.96 -4.57 31.05
N GLN A 220 -17.45 -5.81 30.97
CA GLN A 220 -16.72 -6.99 31.45
C GLN A 220 -15.68 -7.34 30.40
N LEU A 221 -14.40 -7.22 30.75
CA LEU A 221 -13.28 -7.59 29.88
C LEU A 221 -12.62 -8.87 30.37
N SER A 222 -12.10 -9.66 29.44
CA SER A 222 -11.05 -10.64 29.77
C SER A 222 -9.79 -9.92 30.22
N GLY A 223 -8.94 -10.62 30.97
CA GLY A 223 -7.74 -10.02 31.51
C GLY A 223 -6.70 -11.03 31.98
N SER A 224 -5.50 -10.54 32.27
CA SER A 224 -4.34 -11.38 32.59
C SER A 224 -4.52 -12.23 33.85
N LYS A 225 -5.50 -11.88 34.71
CA LYS A 225 -5.86 -12.63 35.92
C LYS A 225 -7.38 -12.83 36.03
N GLY A 226 -7.99 -13.25 34.92
CA GLY A 226 -9.40 -13.65 34.86
C GLY A 226 -10.38 -12.55 34.44
N GLY A 227 -9.90 -11.30 34.28
CA GLY A 227 -10.71 -10.19 33.80
C GLY A 227 -11.53 -9.49 34.88
N GLY A 228 -12.46 -8.64 34.45
CA GLY A 228 -13.36 -7.92 35.33
C GLY A 228 -14.09 -6.74 34.69
N SER A 229 -14.95 -6.09 35.47
CA SER A 229 -15.68 -4.88 35.07
C SER A 229 -14.74 -3.68 35.10
N THR A 230 -14.68 -2.92 34.00
CA THR A 230 -13.94 -1.66 33.96
C THR A 230 -14.63 -0.63 33.07
N THR A 231 -14.41 0.65 33.37
CA THR A 231 -14.82 1.75 32.50
C THR A 231 -13.85 1.84 31.33
N LEU A 232 -14.38 1.85 30.11
CA LEU A 232 -13.58 2.04 28.90
C LEU A 232 -13.41 3.54 28.67
N LYS A 233 -12.21 4.05 28.83
CA LYS A 233 -11.92 5.47 28.64
C LYS A 233 -10.46 5.66 28.23
N PHE A 234 -10.23 6.42 27.17
CA PHE A 234 -8.90 6.84 26.78
C PHE A 234 -8.45 8.05 27.61
N GLY A 235 -7.17 8.08 27.97
CA GLY A 235 -6.58 9.11 28.82
C GLY A 235 -5.81 10.18 28.05
N LYS A 236 -5.11 11.03 28.79
CA LYS A 236 -4.16 11.98 28.23
C LYS A 236 -2.86 11.29 27.86
N VAL A 237 -2.39 11.43 26.63
CA VAL A 237 -1.21 10.75 26.09
C VAL A 237 0.07 11.24 26.78
N THR A 238 0.89 10.32 27.25
CA THR A 238 2.22 10.61 27.82
C THR A 238 3.34 10.34 26.83
N GLU A 239 3.11 9.51 25.82
CA GLU A 239 4.06 9.23 24.74
C GLU A 239 3.32 8.73 23.51
N VAL A 240 3.88 8.97 22.33
CA VAL A 240 3.40 8.45 21.03
C VAL A 240 4.63 8.01 20.26
N MET A 241 4.86 6.70 20.18
CA MET A 241 6.14 6.16 19.75
C MET A 241 5.96 5.13 18.63
N LEU A 242 6.70 5.26 17.54
CA LEU A 242 6.84 4.19 16.55
C LEU A 242 7.75 3.12 17.14
N MET A 243 7.32 1.86 17.10
CA MET A 243 7.82 0.81 17.98
C MET A 243 8.02 -0.50 17.22
N ASN A 244 9.05 -1.23 17.66
CA ASN A 244 9.23 -2.66 17.46
C ASN A 244 9.26 -3.36 18.83
N GLU A 245 8.40 -4.36 19.02
CA GLU A 245 8.38 -5.27 20.16
C GLU A 245 8.60 -6.71 19.70
N ALA A 246 9.42 -7.47 20.42
CA ALA A 246 9.66 -8.88 20.13
C ALA A 246 9.96 -9.67 21.42
N GLY A 247 9.17 -10.71 21.67
CA GLY A 247 9.30 -11.52 22.89
C GLY A 247 9.08 -13.02 22.70
N GLY A 248 9.38 -13.76 23.77
CA GLY A 248 9.38 -15.22 23.82
C GLY A 248 10.55 -15.84 23.06
N ASN A 249 11.74 -15.77 23.64
CA ASN A 249 13.01 -16.23 23.03
C ASN A 249 13.28 -15.63 21.64
N ALA A 250 12.94 -14.36 21.47
CA ALA A 250 13.03 -13.67 20.20
C ALA A 250 14.50 -13.48 19.76
N THR A 251 14.75 -13.61 18.46
CA THR A 251 16.01 -13.25 17.81
C THR A 251 15.67 -12.61 16.48
N GLY A 252 16.22 -11.43 16.21
CA GLY A 252 15.89 -10.72 14.99
C GLY A 252 16.52 -9.34 14.88
N SER A 253 16.04 -8.62 13.88
CA SER A 253 16.43 -7.24 13.63
C SER A 253 15.29 -6.44 13.03
N VAL A 254 15.36 -5.13 13.21
CA VAL A 254 14.54 -4.14 12.52
C VAL A 254 15.42 -3.00 12.07
N ASN A 255 15.13 -2.42 10.91
CA ASN A 255 15.78 -1.22 10.41
C ASN A 255 14.71 -0.30 9.82
N TYR A 256 14.36 0.75 10.56
CA TYR A 256 13.51 1.83 10.07
C TYR A 256 14.35 2.75 9.21
N THR A 257 14.04 2.82 7.92
CA THR A 257 14.74 3.66 6.94
C THR A 257 13.96 4.94 6.62
N TYR A 258 12.70 5.01 7.03
CA TYR A 258 11.87 6.22 6.95
C TYR A 258 11.15 6.42 8.28
N PHE A 259 11.15 7.65 8.77
CA PHE A 259 10.44 8.08 9.97
C PHE A 259 10.12 9.58 9.87
N ASP A 260 8.86 9.96 9.80
CA ASP A 260 8.44 11.36 9.93
C ASP A 260 7.17 11.40 10.78
N MET A 261 7.33 11.70 12.06
CA MET A 261 6.22 11.77 13.01
C MET A 261 5.90 13.21 13.35
N SER A 262 4.61 13.56 13.28
CA SER A 262 4.12 14.91 13.56
C SER A 262 3.07 14.87 14.66
N ASP A 263 3.05 15.89 15.54
CA ASP A 263 2.01 16.13 16.55
C ASP A 263 1.26 17.45 16.33
N ASN A 264 1.56 18.12 15.24
CA ASN A 264 0.92 19.32 14.74
C ASN A 264 0.56 19.18 13.26
N GLY A 265 0.47 17.94 12.77
CA GLY A 265 -0.03 17.68 11.43
C GLY A 265 -1.33 18.46 11.28
N GLN A 266 -1.52 19.19 10.18
CA GLN A 266 -2.90 19.46 9.81
C GLN A 266 -3.58 18.09 9.70
N PRO A 267 -4.87 17.93 10.07
CA PRO A 267 -5.59 16.75 9.62
C PRO A 267 -5.24 16.60 8.15
N SER A 268 -4.60 15.47 7.79
CA SER A 268 -4.52 15.14 6.38
C SER A 268 -5.95 15.27 5.86
N GLU A 269 -6.13 15.73 4.62
CA GLU A 269 -7.44 15.55 3.98
C GLU A 269 -7.94 14.15 4.36
N PRO A 270 -9.19 14.03 4.85
CA PRO A 270 -9.69 12.78 5.42
C PRO A 270 -9.21 11.65 4.53
N PRO A 271 -8.49 10.65 5.10
CA PRO A 271 -7.69 9.71 4.34
C PRO A 271 -8.53 9.22 3.18
N LYS A 272 -7.97 9.27 1.96
CA LYS A 272 -8.65 8.84 0.74
C LYS A 272 -9.41 7.56 1.10
N GLU A 273 -10.74 7.64 1.05
CA GLU A 273 -11.63 6.58 1.49
C GLU A 273 -11.16 5.26 0.86
N ILE A 274 -11.44 4.10 1.46
CA ILE A 274 -11.32 2.86 0.68
C ILE A 274 -12.29 3.02 -0.49
N GLU A 275 -11.79 3.50 -1.62
CA GLU A 275 -12.53 3.59 -2.86
C GLU A 275 -12.56 2.19 -3.44
N ARG A 276 -13.24 1.26 -2.76
CA ARG A 276 -13.71 0.06 -3.43
C ARG A 276 -14.80 0.52 -4.37
N SER A 277 -14.44 0.61 -5.64
CA SER A 277 -15.40 0.76 -6.71
C SER A 277 -15.15 -0.34 -7.73
N ALA A 278 -16.25 -0.87 -8.27
CA ALA A 278 -16.15 -1.80 -9.38
C ALA A 278 -15.41 -1.10 -10.52
N PHE A 279 -14.32 -1.70 -11.02
CA PHE A 279 -13.63 -1.16 -12.18
C PHE A 279 -14.52 -1.23 -13.42
N LYS A 280 -15.24 -2.35 -13.55
CA LYS A 280 -16.34 -2.52 -14.50
C LYS A 280 -17.54 -3.18 -13.82
N ALA A 281 -18.73 -2.87 -14.31
CA ALA A 281 -19.95 -3.54 -13.84
C ALA A 281 -19.99 -4.98 -14.36
N MET A 282 -20.12 -5.95 -13.45
CA MET A 282 -20.11 -7.38 -13.76
C MET A 282 -21.32 -8.09 -13.16
N SER A 283 -21.76 -9.17 -13.80
CA SER A 283 -22.87 -10.00 -13.32
C SER A 283 -22.58 -11.49 -13.48
N ILE A 284 -23.20 -12.28 -12.61
CA ILE A 284 -23.19 -13.75 -12.69
C ILE A 284 -24.62 -14.23 -12.96
N PRO A 285 -24.88 -15.07 -13.98
CA PRO A 285 -23.93 -15.70 -14.90
C PRO A 285 -23.21 -14.68 -15.82
N GLY A 286 -21.99 -15.01 -16.23
CA GLY A 286 -21.12 -14.12 -17.01
C GLY A 286 -19.64 -14.49 -16.92
N THR A 287 -18.80 -13.71 -17.58
CA THR A 287 -17.33 -13.81 -17.55
C THR A 287 -16.75 -12.64 -16.77
N ILE A 288 -15.75 -12.92 -15.94
CA ILE A 288 -14.93 -11.96 -15.22
C ILE A 288 -13.53 -12.04 -15.82
N GLU A 289 -13.11 -10.98 -16.51
CA GLU A 289 -11.73 -10.84 -17.00
C GLU A 289 -10.81 -10.57 -15.80
N ALA A 290 -9.67 -11.26 -15.71
CA ALA A 290 -8.80 -11.20 -14.55
C ALA A 290 -8.12 -9.83 -14.38
N GLU A 291 -7.89 -9.11 -15.48
CA GLU A 291 -7.36 -7.76 -15.45
C GLU A 291 -8.38 -6.71 -14.97
N ASP A 292 -9.66 -7.05 -14.85
CA ASP A 292 -10.74 -6.11 -14.53
C ASP A 292 -11.09 -5.99 -13.04
N PHE A 293 -10.14 -6.32 -12.16
CA PHE A 293 -10.32 -6.30 -10.71
C PHE A 293 -10.71 -4.91 -10.17
N ASP A 294 -11.42 -4.88 -9.05
CA ASP A 294 -11.96 -3.66 -8.44
C ASP A 294 -10.88 -2.62 -8.16
N ASN A 295 -11.24 -1.35 -8.34
CA ASN A 295 -10.41 -0.26 -7.84
C ASN A 295 -10.36 -0.32 -6.31
N GLY A 296 -9.23 0.07 -5.73
CA GLY A 296 -9.05 0.11 -4.29
C GLY A 296 -7.57 0.08 -3.92
N ASN A 297 -7.27 -0.28 -2.69
CA ASN A 297 -5.92 -0.27 -2.16
C ASN A 297 -5.30 -1.66 -2.14
N TYR A 298 -3.97 -1.71 -2.24
CA TYR A 298 -3.18 -2.90 -2.00
C TYR A 298 -3.49 -3.53 -0.63
N GLY A 299 -3.69 -4.85 -0.62
CA GLY A 299 -4.10 -5.62 0.55
C GLY A 299 -5.59 -5.50 0.90
N VAL A 300 -6.37 -4.73 0.12
CA VAL A 300 -7.83 -4.55 0.31
C VAL A 300 -8.65 -5.11 -0.84
N THR A 301 -8.38 -4.71 -2.09
CA THR A 301 -9.06 -5.24 -3.29
C THR A 301 -8.17 -6.11 -4.16
N TYR A 302 -6.86 -6.06 -3.94
CA TYR A 302 -5.88 -6.91 -4.59
C TYR A 302 -4.66 -7.11 -3.70
N SER A 303 -3.88 -8.14 -3.95
CA SER A 303 -2.50 -8.28 -3.50
C SER A 303 -1.62 -8.64 -4.69
N GLY A 304 -0.33 -8.37 -4.58
CA GLY A 304 0.66 -8.70 -5.61
C GLY A 304 2.08 -8.52 -5.09
N VAL A 305 3.02 -9.32 -5.58
CA VAL A 305 4.42 -9.15 -5.27
C VAL A 305 5.02 -8.16 -6.26
N GLN A 306 5.53 -7.04 -5.75
CA GLN A 306 6.14 -6.02 -6.59
C GLN A 306 7.37 -6.60 -7.34
N GLY A 307 7.34 -6.53 -8.68
CA GLY A 307 8.57 -6.44 -9.49
C GLY A 307 8.86 -7.55 -10.50
N ALA A 308 7.87 -8.21 -11.11
CA ALA A 308 8.15 -9.33 -12.03
C ALA A 308 7.93 -9.04 -13.53
N SER A 309 7.07 -8.10 -13.95
CA SER A 309 6.75 -7.93 -15.38
C SER A 309 7.85 -7.33 -16.28
N GLY A 310 8.82 -6.59 -15.74
CA GLY A 310 9.83 -5.91 -16.56
C GLY A 310 9.23 -5.08 -17.71
N GLU A 311 9.76 -5.23 -18.94
CA GLU A 311 9.26 -4.53 -20.15
C GLU A 311 7.95 -5.10 -20.71
N ASN A 312 7.43 -6.22 -20.15
CA ASN A 312 6.26 -6.93 -20.69
C ASN A 312 4.92 -6.52 -20.04
N GLY A 313 4.95 -5.71 -18.98
CA GLY A 313 3.74 -5.27 -18.28
C GLY A 313 2.97 -4.18 -19.04
N ASP A 314 1.64 -4.32 -19.13
CA ASP A 314 0.72 -3.28 -19.61
C ASP A 314 0.31 -2.35 -18.46
N HIS A 315 1.30 -1.72 -17.82
CA HIS A 315 1.12 -0.88 -16.63
C HIS A 315 0.15 0.31 -16.84
N ASP A 316 -0.12 0.68 -18.09
CA ASP A 316 -1.08 1.72 -18.46
C ASP A 316 -2.55 1.29 -18.26
N TYR A 317 -2.86 -0.02 -18.30
CA TYR A 317 -4.25 -0.49 -18.30
C TYR A 317 -4.99 -0.17 -17.01
N ARG A 318 -4.35 -0.46 -15.87
CA ARG A 318 -4.88 -0.15 -14.54
C ARG A 318 -4.30 1.16 -13.99
N GLY A 319 -3.17 1.61 -14.52
CA GLY A 319 -2.45 2.79 -14.04
C GLY A 319 -1.45 2.48 -12.93
N GLU A 320 -0.61 3.46 -12.60
CA GLU A 320 0.54 3.28 -11.70
C GLU A 320 0.16 2.85 -10.26
N ASP A 321 -1.06 3.16 -9.82
CA ASP A 321 -1.57 2.77 -8.49
C ASP A 321 -1.68 1.25 -8.31
N TYR A 322 -1.80 0.50 -9.41
CA TYR A 322 -1.93 -0.96 -9.42
C TYR A 322 -0.68 -1.66 -9.96
N SER A 323 0.47 -0.98 -9.94
CA SER A 323 1.74 -1.48 -10.46
C SER A 323 2.29 -2.72 -9.77
N SER A 324 1.73 -3.14 -8.63
CA SER A 324 2.07 -4.41 -7.98
C SER A 324 1.33 -5.62 -8.56
N VAL A 325 0.34 -5.41 -9.45
CA VAL A 325 -0.35 -6.47 -10.18
C VAL A 325 0.19 -6.48 -11.60
N ASP A 326 0.75 -7.60 -12.01
CA ASP A 326 1.36 -7.75 -13.32
C ASP A 326 0.30 -8.08 -14.37
N VAL A 327 -0.29 -7.03 -14.95
CA VAL A 327 -1.14 -7.14 -16.15
C VAL A 327 -0.24 -7.29 -17.37
N VAL A 328 -0.39 -8.38 -18.11
CA VAL A 328 0.47 -8.71 -19.27
C VAL A 328 -0.37 -8.79 -20.53
N LYS A 329 0.17 -8.35 -21.67
CA LYS A 329 -0.47 -8.58 -22.97
C LYS A 329 -0.26 -10.03 -23.38
N SER A 330 -1.34 -10.74 -23.69
CA SER A 330 -1.28 -12.08 -24.29
C SER A 330 -2.22 -12.15 -25.49
N GLY A 331 -1.68 -12.53 -26.65
CA GLY A 331 -2.40 -12.50 -27.92
C GLY A 331 -3.04 -11.12 -28.21
N THR A 332 -4.37 -11.09 -28.34
CA THR A 332 -5.15 -9.85 -28.53
C THR A 332 -5.76 -9.28 -27.25
N GLY A 333 -5.60 -9.97 -26.12
CA GLY A 333 -6.18 -9.62 -24.82
C GLY A 333 -5.13 -9.27 -23.76
N ARG A 334 -5.54 -9.39 -22.50
CA ARG A 334 -4.66 -9.24 -21.34
C ARG A 334 -4.92 -10.38 -20.38
N VAL A 335 -3.92 -10.65 -19.56
CA VAL A 335 -3.97 -11.66 -18.52
C VAL A 335 -3.29 -11.09 -17.28
N ILE A 336 -3.58 -11.69 -16.13
CA ILE A 336 -2.74 -11.53 -14.96
C ILE A 336 -1.65 -12.58 -15.05
N GLY A 337 -0.40 -12.17 -15.04
CA GLY A 337 0.75 -13.07 -15.15
C GLY A 337 1.83 -12.75 -14.13
N TYR A 338 2.97 -13.46 -14.21
CA TYR A 338 4.09 -13.29 -13.27
C TYR A 338 3.71 -13.41 -11.78
N THR A 339 2.63 -14.14 -11.50
CA THR A 339 2.00 -14.19 -10.18
C THR A 339 2.81 -15.00 -9.17
N ALA A 340 2.70 -14.69 -7.88
CA ALA A 340 3.13 -15.55 -6.79
C ALA A 340 1.95 -16.32 -6.15
N ALA A 341 2.24 -17.45 -5.52
CA ALA A 341 1.27 -18.12 -4.67
C ALA A 341 0.77 -17.18 -3.55
N GLU A 342 -0.51 -17.35 -3.19
CA GLU A 342 -1.26 -16.52 -2.25
C GLU A 342 -1.64 -15.12 -2.75
N GLU A 343 -1.25 -14.72 -3.96
CA GLU A 343 -1.79 -13.50 -4.58
C GLU A 343 -3.28 -13.61 -4.86
N TRP A 344 -4.00 -12.49 -4.78
CA TRP A 344 -5.43 -12.48 -5.01
C TRP A 344 -5.94 -11.15 -5.55
N LEU A 345 -7.08 -11.24 -6.26
CA LEU A 345 -7.79 -10.12 -6.86
C LEU A 345 -9.28 -10.21 -6.52
N GLU A 346 -9.92 -9.07 -6.23
CA GLU A 346 -11.35 -9.00 -5.93
C GLU A 346 -12.16 -8.22 -6.96
N TYR A 347 -13.40 -8.64 -7.12
CA TYR A 347 -14.35 -8.13 -8.11
C TYR A 347 -15.71 -7.97 -7.46
N THR A 348 -16.37 -6.84 -7.70
CA THR A 348 -17.76 -6.61 -7.31
C THR A 348 -18.69 -7.08 -8.43
N VAL A 349 -19.52 -8.07 -8.12
CA VAL A 349 -20.46 -8.68 -9.09
C VAL A 349 -21.89 -8.63 -8.58
N ASP A 350 -22.86 -8.61 -9.50
CA ASP A 350 -24.27 -8.82 -9.21
C ASP A 350 -24.70 -10.23 -9.64
N VAL A 351 -24.92 -11.12 -8.66
CA VAL A 351 -25.42 -12.48 -8.93
C VAL A 351 -26.91 -12.41 -9.17
N LYS A 352 -27.33 -12.62 -10.41
CA LYS A 352 -28.74 -12.41 -10.82
C LYS A 352 -29.70 -13.36 -10.12
N GLU A 353 -29.29 -14.60 -9.91
CA GLU A 353 -30.14 -15.65 -9.36
C GLU A 353 -29.34 -16.54 -8.41
N ALA A 354 -29.97 -17.02 -7.33
CA ALA A 354 -29.35 -18.03 -6.49
C ALA A 354 -29.36 -19.38 -7.20
N GLY A 355 -28.37 -20.23 -6.93
CA GLY A 355 -28.30 -21.58 -7.49
C GLY A 355 -26.88 -22.13 -7.61
N GLU A 356 -26.77 -23.31 -8.24
CA GLU A 356 -25.49 -23.92 -8.56
C GLU A 356 -24.98 -23.43 -9.92
N TYR A 357 -23.70 -23.10 -9.96
CA TYR A 357 -22.99 -22.59 -11.13
C TYR A 357 -21.79 -23.48 -11.43
N ASP A 358 -21.60 -23.77 -12.71
CA ASP A 358 -20.33 -24.27 -13.23
C ASP A 358 -19.37 -23.09 -13.35
N VAL A 359 -18.15 -23.28 -12.82
CA VAL A 359 -17.08 -22.29 -12.85
C VAL A 359 -15.97 -22.83 -13.73
N THR A 360 -15.60 -22.07 -14.76
CA THR A 360 -14.48 -22.38 -15.66
C THR A 360 -13.52 -21.22 -15.64
N ALA A 361 -12.25 -21.46 -15.33
CA ALA A 361 -11.19 -20.48 -15.45
C ALA A 361 -10.25 -20.85 -16.59
N SER A 362 -9.86 -19.87 -17.40
CA SER A 362 -8.81 -20.05 -18.40
C SER A 362 -7.47 -19.66 -17.79
N VAL A 363 -6.56 -20.63 -17.71
CA VAL A 363 -5.31 -20.52 -16.95
C VAL A 363 -4.13 -21.10 -17.72
N SER A 364 -2.92 -20.61 -17.41
CA SER A 364 -1.66 -21.14 -17.93
C SER A 364 -0.65 -21.34 -16.80
N ASN A 365 0.13 -22.41 -16.88
CA ASN A 365 1.31 -22.59 -16.03
C ASN A 365 2.33 -23.51 -16.71
N GLY A 366 3.40 -22.93 -17.25
CA GLY A 366 4.49 -23.66 -17.89
C GLY A 366 5.24 -24.58 -16.94
N SER A 367 5.27 -24.30 -15.63
CA SER A 367 5.93 -25.14 -14.62
C SER A 367 5.16 -26.41 -14.26
N GLY A 368 3.93 -26.57 -14.75
CA GLY A 368 3.13 -27.79 -14.59
C GLY A 368 1.87 -27.57 -13.76
N LYS A 369 1.47 -28.62 -13.04
CA LYS A 369 0.17 -28.68 -12.35
C LYS A 369 0.01 -27.54 -11.34
N GLY A 370 -1.19 -26.97 -11.32
CA GLY A 370 -1.52 -25.89 -10.39
C GLY A 370 -3.00 -25.85 -10.05
N SER A 371 -3.36 -24.82 -9.31
CA SER A 371 -4.76 -24.52 -9.03
C SER A 371 -4.97 -23.04 -8.71
N ILE A 372 -6.20 -22.58 -8.88
CA ILE A 372 -6.69 -21.33 -8.31
C ILE A 372 -7.86 -21.59 -7.38
N THR A 373 -8.13 -20.67 -6.45
CA THR A 373 -9.30 -20.71 -5.58
C THR A 373 -10.22 -19.55 -5.92
N VAL A 374 -11.48 -19.84 -6.25
CA VAL A 374 -12.51 -18.84 -6.51
C VAL A 374 -13.47 -18.81 -5.33
N LYS A 375 -13.53 -17.69 -4.62
CA LYS A 375 -14.46 -17.46 -3.50
C LYS A 375 -15.51 -16.43 -3.91
N VAL A 376 -16.78 -16.68 -3.61
CA VAL A 376 -17.88 -15.74 -3.86
C VAL A 376 -18.71 -15.63 -2.60
N GLY A 377 -18.65 -14.46 -1.94
CA GLY A 377 -19.22 -14.30 -0.60
C GLY A 377 -18.67 -15.34 0.38
N SER A 378 -19.52 -16.23 0.89
CA SER A 378 -19.12 -17.33 1.78
C SER A 378 -18.80 -18.65 1.06
N ALA A 379 -19.12 -18.78 -0.23
CA ALA A 379 -18.90 -20.00 -1.01
C ALA A 379 -17.49 -20.01 -1.62
N SER A 380 -16.92 -21.18 -1.87
CA SER A 380 -15.59 -21.33 -2.49
C SER A 380 -15.49 -22.58 -3.35
N ALA A 381 -14.75 -22.49 -4.45
CA ALA A 381 -14.37 -23.59 -5.32
C ALA A 381 -12.86 -23.57 -5.60
N LYS A 382 -12.20 -24.71 -5.50
CA LYS A 382 -10.81 -24.89 -5.93
C LYS A 382 -10.81 -25.49 -7.34
N LEU A 383 -10.16 -24.81 -8.29
CA LEU A 383 -10.09 -25.22 -9.69
C LEU A 383 -8.66 -25.69 -9.97
N SER A 384 -8.49 -26.97 -10.26
CA SER A 384 -7.18 -27.58 -10.52
C SER A 384 -6.99 -27.82 -12.01
N PHE A 385 -5.73 -27.73 -12.47
CA PHE A 385 -5.35 -27.88 -13.87
C PHE A 385 -3.99 -28.60 -14.00
N ASN A 386 -3.63 -29.06 -15.20
CA ASN A 386 -2.48 -29.94 -15.42
C ASN A 386 -1.15 -29.19 -15.70
N GLY A 387 -1.23 -27.94 -16.15
CA GLY A 387 -0.13 -27.13 -16.65
C GLY A 387 0.03 -27.24 -18.16
N THR A 388 0.75 -26.27 -18.73
CA THR A 388 0.83 -26.02 -20.18
C THR A 388 2.18 -26.39 -20.79
N THR A 389 3.00 -27.16 -20.05
CA THR A 389 4.26 -27.78 -20.53
C THR A 389 5.25 -26.77 -21.11
N ASP A 390 5.85 -25.95 -20.25
CA ASP A 390 6.83 -24.90 -20.59
C ASP A 390 6.33 -23.79 -21.54
N ASP A 391 5.02 -23.73 -21.82
CA ASP A 391 4.39 -22.67 -22.61
C ASP A 391 3.47 -21.81 -21.73
N TRP A 392 3.85 -20.55 -21.49
CA TRP A 392 3.12 -19.59 -20.65
C TRP A 392 2.02 -18.83 -21.40
N ASP A 393 1.95 -19.00 -22.72
CA ASP A 393 0.97 -18.38 -23.62
C ASP A 393 -0.08 -19.40 -24.12
N ALA A 394 0.13 -20.70 -23.87
CA ALA A 394 -0.91 -21.72 -24.00
C ALA A 394 -1.82 -21.74 -22.78
N TYR A 395 -3.14 -21.84 -22.97
CA TYR A 395 -4.13 -21.84 -21.90
C TYR A 395 -4.97 -23.12 -21.90
N GLU A 396 -5.37 -23.57 -20.72
CA GLU A 396 -6.33 -24.66 -20.51
C GLU A 396 -7.44 -24.26 -19.54
N ASP A 397 -8.51 -25.07 -19.53
CA ASP A 397 -9.66 -24.85 -18.65
C ASP A 397 -9.49 -25.55 -17.30
N ALA A 398 -9.53 -24.78 -16.22
CA ALA A 398 -9.71 -25.29 -14.86
C ALA A 398 -11.18 -25.19 -14.47
N THR A 399 -11.81 -26.31 -14.09
CA THR A 399 -13.27 -26.35 -13.85
C THR A 399 -13.65 -26.73 -12.41
N GLY A 400 -14.83 -26.31 -11.99
CA GLY A 400 -15.40 -26.60 -10.67
C GLY A 400 -16.87 -26.17 -10.58
N LYS A 401 -17.45 -26.31 -9.39
CA LYS A 401 -18.84 -25.93 -9.10
C LYS A 401 -18.93 -25.09 -7.85
N ILE A 402 -19.87 -24.15 -7.83
CA ILE A 402 -20.12 -23.29 -6.67
C ILE A 402 -21.62 -23.00 -6.54
N THR A 403 -22.12 -23.00 -5.31
CA THR A 403 -23.51 -22.58 -5.01
C THR A 403 -23.52 -21.14 -4.52
N LEU A 404 -24.28 -20.28 -5.20
CA LEU A 404 -24.31 -18.84 -4.97
C LEU A 404 -25.68 -18.37 -4.47
N ALA A 405 -25.68 -17.38 -3.58
CA ALA A 405 -26.85 -16.56 -3.29
C ALA A 405 -27.03 -15.47 -4.37
N ALA A 406 -28.25 -14.97 -4.56
CA ALA A 406 -28.49 -13.81 -5.42
C ALA A 406 -28.05 -12.51 -4.75
N GLY A 407 -27.80 -11.47 -5.56
CA GLY A 407 -27.48 -10.11 -5.14
C GLY A 407 -26.01 -9.75 -5.33
N LYS A 408 -25.67 -8.52 -4.91
CA LYS A 408 -24.30 -8.01 -4.96
C LYS A 408 -23.38 -8.81 -4.05
N GLN A 409 -22.29 -9.32 -4.61
CA GLN A 409 -21.29 -10.09 -3.89
C GLN A 409 -19.88 -9.74 -4.36
N THR A 410 -18.89 -10.14 -3.57
CA THR A 410 -17.48 -10.07 -3.94
C THR A 410 -17.01 -11.44 -4.40
N VAL A 411 -16.41 -11.48 -5.58
CA VAL A 411 -15.62 -12.60 -6.08
C VAL A 411 -14.17 -12.34 -5.70
N ARG A 412 -13.47 -13.32 -5.14
CA ARG A 412 -12.02 -13.31 -4.95
C ARG A 412 -11.42 -14.47 -5.73
N ILE A 413 -10.46 -14.16 -6.60
CA ILE A 413 -9.60 -15.14 -7.27
C ILE A 413 -8.29 -15.16 -6.50
N THR A 414 -7.87 -16.34 -6.03
CA THR A 414 -6.59 -16.54 -5.34
C THR A 414 -5.73 -17.52 -6.13
N ILE A 415 -4.49 -17.12 -6.39
CA ILE A 415 -3.47 -17.94 -7.03
C ILE A 415 -2.87 -18.88 -5.99
N ASN A 416 -2.87 -20.19 -6.23
CA ASN A 416 -2.33 -21.16 -5.26
C ASN A 416 -0.91 -21.62 -5.61
N ASN A 417 -0.39 -21.27 -6.79
CA ASN A 417 0.89 -21.74 -7.31
C ASN A 417 1.57 -20.62 -8.12
N ASP A 418 2.87 -20.41 -7.90
CA ASP A 418 3.68 -19.42 -8.62
C ASP A 418 3.54 -19.56 -10.14
N ASN A 419 3.68 -18.41 -10.82
CA ASN A 419 3.63 -18.21 -12.26
C ASN A 419 2.31 -18.64 -12.93
N THR A 420 1.21 -18.80 -12.19
CA THR A 420 -0.08 -19.12 -12.81
C THR A 420 -0.67 -17.89 -13.49
N ASN A 421 -0.65 -17.87 -14.83
CA ASN A 421 -1.36 -16.84 -15.57
C ASN A 421 -2.86 -17.13 -15.56
N VAL A 422 -3.67 -16.08 -15.41
CA VAL A 422 -5.13 -16.17 -15.43
C VAL A 422 -5.68 -15.16 -16.43
N ASP A 423 -6.46 -15.66 -17.39
CA ASP A 423 -7.15 -14.84 -18.40
C ASP A 423 -8.52 -14.42 -17.86
N PHE A 424 -9.42 -15.39 -17.62
CA PHE A 424 -10.76 -15.10 -17.10
C PHE A 424 -11.31 -16.20 -16.20
N VAL A 425 -12.39 -15.88 -15.48
CA VAL A 425 -13.27 -16.83 -14.78
C VAL A 425 -14.72 -16.65 -15.25
N LYS A 426 -15.30 -17.72 -15.79
CA LYS A 426 -16.67 -17.77 -16.31
C LYS A 426 -17.58 -18.57 -15.37
N PHE A 427 -18.76 -18.01 -15.11
CA PHE A 427 -19.83 -18.64 -14.33
C PHE A 427 -21.02 -18.94 -15.23
N SER A 428 -21.39 -20.22 -15.34
CA SER A 428 -22.55 -20.67 -16.12
C SER A 428 -23.56 -21.32 -15.18
N LYS A 429 -24.81 -20.84 -15.17
CA LYS A 429 -25.85 -21.42 -14.30
C LYS A 429 -26.21 -22.82 -14.79
N GLN A 430 -26.23 -23.80 -13.89
CA GLN A 430 -26.69 -25.14 -14.26
C GLN A 430 -28.18 -25.14 -14.60
N GLY A 431 -28.53 -25.88 -15.66
CA GLY A 431 -29.90 -26.04 -16.13
C GLY A 431 -30.43 -24.88 -17.00
N ALA A 432 -29.61 -23.87 -17.30
CA ALA A 432 -29.95 -22.87 -18.31
C ALA A 432 -29.77 -23.48 -19.72
N THR A 433 -30.81 -23.43 -20.55
CA THR A 433 -30.68 -23.73 -21.99
C THR A 433 -29.69 -22.72 -22.61
N PRO A 434 -28.77 -23.12 -23.50
CA PRO A 434 -27.83 -22.17 -24.10
C PRO A 434 -28.61 -21.05 -24.80
N ALA A 435 -28.39 -19.79 -24.40
CA ALA A 435 -28.77 -18.65 -25.23
C ALA A 435 -27.88 -18.67 -26.48
N PRO A 436 -28.42 -18.42 -27.69
CA PRO A 436 -27.62 -18.43 -28.90
C PRO A 436 -26.53 -17.38 -28.79
N GLU A 437 -25.28 -17.78 -29.02
CA GLU A 437 -24.17 -16.84 -29.16
C GLU A 437 -24.52 -15.85 -30.27
N SER A 438 -24.45 -14.56 -29.94
CA SER A 438 -24.56 -13.48 -30.92
C SER A 438 -23.38 -13.57 -31.88
N SER A 439 -23.57 -14.28 -32.99
CA SER A 439 -22.68 -14.29 -34.14
C SER A 439 -22.57 -12.87 -34.70
N ALA A 440 -21.49 -12.16 -34.39
CA ALA A 440 -21.12 -10.96 -35.12
C ALA A 440 -20.83 -11.35 -36.58
N SER A 441 -21.54 -10.71 -37.49
CA SER A 441 -21.51 -10.93 -38.93
C SER A 441 -20.10 -10.80 -39.53
N VAL A 442 -19.62 -11.88 -40.15
CA VAL A 442 -18.58 -11.85 -41.17
C VAL A 442 -19.13 -11.09 -42.38
N GLN A 443 -18.59 -9.91 -42.68
CA GLN A 443 -18.72 -9.32 -44.01
C GLN A 443 -17.47 -9.73 -44.86
N PRO A 444 -17.66 -10.26 -46.07
CA PRO A 444 -16.55 -10.64 -46.93
C PRO A 444 -15.94 -9.38 -47.59
N GLN A 445 -14.64 -9.16 -47.37
CA GLN A 445 -13.86 -8.20 -48.16
C GLN A 445 -13.32 -8.90 -49.43
N PRO A 446 -13.35 -8.25 -50.61
CA PRO A 446 -12.96 -8.89 -51.85
C PRO A 446 -11.45 -9.09 -51.97
N ASN A 447 -11.13 -10.25 -52.52
CA ASN A 447 -9.82 -10.74 -52.87
C ASN A 447 -9.23 -9.97 -54.07
N SER A 448 -7.98 -9.52 -53.98
CA SER A 448 -7.15 -9.29 -55.17
C SER A 448 -5.72 -9.72 -54.86
N SER A 449 -5.37 -10.88 -55.39
CA SER A 449 -4.03 -11.46 -55.39
C SER A 449 -3.23 -10.94 -56.58
N ALA A 450 -1.99 -10.52 -56.35
CA ALA A 450 -0.94 -10.44 -57.37
C ALA A 450 0.43 -10.76 -56.73
N SER A 451 0.85 -12.01 -56.95
CA SER A 451 2.17 -12.63 -56.98
C SER A 451 3.47 -11.80 -56.79
N GLN A 452 4.25 -12.20 -55.75
CA GLN A 452 5.70 -12.62 -55.69
C GLN A 452 6.82 -11.69 -56.24
N PRO A 453 8.11 -11.76 -55.77
CA PRO A 453 8.75 -12.86 -55.01
C PRO A 453 9.65 -12.45 -53.81
N VAL A 454 10.11 -13.49 -53.11
CA VAL A 454 11.05 -13.53 -51.97
C VAL A 454 12.43 -12.95 -52.31
N ALA A 455 13.01 -12.16 -51.39
CA ALA A 455 14.46 -12.00 -51.25
C ALA A 455 14.85 -11.74 -49.78
N SER A 456 15.77 -12.57 -49.27
CA SER A 456 16.50 -12.41 -48.02
C SER A 456 17.46 -11.22 -48.05
N SER A 457 17.67 -10.54 -46.92
CA SER A 457 19.01 -10.24 -46.38
C SER A 457 18.94 -9.34 -45.15
N ASP A 458 19.83 -9.65 -44.21
CA ASP A 458 20.25 -8.80 -43.10
C ASP A 458 20.55 -7.36 -43.53
N SER A 459 20.11 -6.38 -42.75
CA SER A 459 20.91 -5.17 -42.50
C SER A 459 20.34 -4.38 -41.32
N LYS A 460 21.15 -4.26 -40.27
CA LYS A 460 21.07 -3.20 -39.27
C LYS A 460 21.28 -1.88 -40.00
N ASP A 461 20.27 -1.01 -40.03
CA ASP A 461 20.33 0.46 -40.02
C ASP A 461 19.02 1.05 -40.56
N ALA A 462 18.10 1.43 -39.65
CA ALA A 462 16.92 2.22 -40.02
C ALA A 462 17.22 3.71 -39.82
N LEU A 463 17.32 4.39 -40.97
CA LEU A 463 17.47 5.83 -41.19
C LEU A 463 16.54 6.70 -40.32
N ILE A 464 17.14 7.68 -39.64
CA ILE A 464 16.44 8.80 -38.99
C ILE A 464 15.81 9.65 -40.08
N SER A 465 14.48 9.63 -40.18
CA SER A 465 13.74 10.62 -40.97
C SER A 465 13.56 11.90 -40.15
N ASN A 466 13.91 13.06 -40.73
CA ASN A 466 13.71 14.37 -40.13
C ASN A 466 12.20 14.70 -40.09
N VAL A 467 11.52 14.24 -39.05
CA VAL A 467 10.16 14.66 -38.72
C VAL A 467 10.24 15.90 -37.82
N GLN A 468 9.71 17.04 -38.25
CA GLN A 468 9.47 18.18 -37.37
C GLN A 468 8.15 17.99 -36.61
N PHE A 469 8.21 17.96 -35.27
CA PHE A 469 7.02 17.98 -34.43
C PHE A 469 6.40 19.38 -34.32
N ALA A 470 5.07 19.45 -34.13
CA ALA A 470 4.44 20.65 -33.60
C ALA A 470 4.84 20.79 -32.12
N THR A 471 5.71 21.76 -31.82
CA THR A 471 6.38 21.88 -30.51
C THR A 471 5.57 22.66 -29.47
N SER A 472 4.62 23.50 -29.87
CA SER A 472 3.96 24.44 -28.95
C SER A 472 2.84 23.78 -28.14
N GLY A 473 2.88 23.91 -26.81
CA GLY A 473 1.80 23.50 -25.89
C GLY A 473 1.70 22.00 -25.64
N LYS A 474 2.81 21.25 -25.78
CA LYS A 474 2.82 19.78 -25.64
C LYS A 474 3.94 19.29 -24.73
N THR A 475 3.67 18.14 -24.10
CA THR A 475 4.62 17.37 -23.31
C THR A 475 5.33 16.34 -24.18
N PHE A 476 6.64 16.24 -24.05
CA PHE A 476 7.48 15.28 -24.75
C PHE A 476 8.21 14.40 -23.74
N GLN A 477 8.28 13.10 -24.01
CA GLN A 477 9.18 12.19 -23.31
C GLN A 477 10.59 12.37 -23.88
N VAL A 478 11.60 12.42 -23.02
CA VAL A 478 13.00 12.67 -23.39
C VAL A 478 13.84 11.46 -22.99
N PHE A 479 14.71 11.04 -23.90
CA PHE A 479 15.61 9.91 -23.75
C PHE A 479 17.03 10.34 -24.12
N ASP A 480 18.03 9.65 -23.58
CA ASP A 480 19.40 9.80 -24.07
C ASP A 480 19.61 9.07 -25.41
N MET A 481 20.80 9.19 -25.98
CA MET A 481 21.14 8.55 -27.25
C MET A 481 21.24 7.02 -27.18
N GLN A 482 21.20 6.44 -25.97
CA GLN A 482 21.17 5.01 -25.71
C GLN A 482 19.75 4.50 -25.44
N GLY A 483 18.74 5.38 -25.53
CA GLY A 483 17.33 5.02 -25.34
C GLY A 483 16.88 5.01 -23.87
N LYS A 484 17.72 5.44 -22.92
CA LYS A 484 17.34 5.55 -21.51
C LYS A 484 16.44 6.75 -21.30
N PHE A 485 15.29 6.54 -20.67
CA PHE A 485 14.37 7.61 -20.34
C PHE A 485 14.99 8.60 -19.33
N MET A 486 14.95 9.88 -19.66
CA MET A 486 15.52 10.98 -18.86
C MET A 486 14.45 11.84 -18.18
N GLY A 487 13.20 11.78 -18.62
CA GLY A 487 12.08 12.54 -18.04
C GLY A 487 11.14 13.13 -19.09
N ARG A 488 10.18 13.94 -18.65
CA ARG A 488 9.25 14.67 -19.53
C ARG A 488 9.57 16.17 -19.57
N VAL A 489 9.35 16.79 -20.72
CA VAL A 489 9.53 18.24 -20.93
C VAL A 489 8.26 18.83 -21.53
N ASP A 490 7.73 19.84 -20.86
CA ASP A 490 6.62 20.66 -21.34
C ASP A 490 7.17 21.85 -22.13
N VAL A 491 6.69 22.02 -23.36
CA VAL A 491 7.04 23.16 -24.19
C VAL A 491 5.89 24.16 -24.14
N VAL A 492 6.07 25.23 -23.38
CA VAL A 492 5.10 26.34 -23.28
C VAL A 492 4.97 27.08 -24.62
N ASN A 493 3.83 27.73 -24.83
CA ASN A 493 3.58 28.46 -26.08
C ASN A 493 4.65 29.54 -26.31
N GLY A 494 5.34 29.44 -27.45
CA GLY A 494 6.41 30.37 -27.86
C GLY A 494 7.83 29.97 -27.45
N ALA A 495 8.02 28.91 -26.65
CA ALA A 495 9.35 28.37 -26.33
C ALA A 495 9.81 27.33 -27.37
N SER A 496 11.11 27.31 -27.68
CA SER A 496 11.66 26.22 -28.50
C SER A 496 11.85 24.96 -27.64
N LEU A 497 11.80 23.79 -28.28
CA LEU A 497 12.09 22.54 -27.61
C LEU A 497 13.53 22.49 -27.07
N GLN A 498 14.47 23.18 -27.73
CA GLN A 498 15.86 23.27 -27.24
C GLN A 498 15.92 24.05 -25.92
N ASP A 499 15.20 25.16 -25.81
CA ASP A 499 15.14 25.96 -24.57
C ASP A 499 14.51 25.16 -23.42
N ALA A 500 13.43 24.43 -23.72
CA ALA A 500 12.74 23.61 -22.74
C ALA A 500 13.62 22.44 -22.24
N LEU A 501 14.37 21.80 -23.14
CA LEU A 501 15.35 20.76 -22.79
C LEU A 501 16.51 21.34 -21.98
N MET A 502 17.05 22.50 -22.39
CA MET A 502 18.16 23.15 -21.69
C MET A 502 17.74 23.63 -20.30
N ALA A 503 16.52 24.17 -20.14
CA ALA A 503 15.98 24.55 -18.85
C ALA A 503 15.78 23.36 -17.91
N LYS A 504 15.31 22.22 -18.44
CA LYS A 504 15.04 21.02 -17.64
C LYS A 504 16.30 20.27 -17.23
N PHE A 505 17.22 20.06 -18.17
CA PHE A 505 18.39 19.20 -17.95
C PHE A 505 19.68 19.96 -17.69
N GLN A 506 19.68 21.29 -17.84
CA GLN A 506 20.81 22.19 -17.62
C GLN A 506 22.11 21.74 -18.31
N LYS A 507 21.98 21.06 -19.45
CA LYS A 507 23.08 20.39 -20.13
C LYS A 507 22.90 20.47 -21.65
N ALA A 508 23.94 20.96 -22.34
CA ALA A 508 24.01 20.86 -23.80
C ALA A 508 24.30 19.42 -24.22
N GLY A 509 23.70 18.98 -25.33
CA GLY A 509 23.80 17.60 -25.76
C GLY A 509 22.75 17.23 -26.80
N VAL A 510 22.77 15.98 -27.21
CA VAL A 510 21.79 15.43 -28.14
C VAL A 510 20.79 14.59 -27.34
N TYR A 511 19.52 14.89 -27.54
CA TYR A 511 18.40 14.20 -26.90
C TYR A 511 17.53 13.52 -27.94
N MET A 512 16.93 12.39 -27.58
CA MET A 512 15.86 11.78 -28.35
C MET A 512 14.53 12.12 -27.69
N ILE A 513 13.59 12.70 -28.42
CA ILE A 513 12.28 13.03 -27.89
C ILE A 513 11.19 12.17 -28.53
N ARG A 514 10.19 11.76 -27.76
CA ARG A 514 9.06 10.94 -28.20
C ARG A 514 7.74 11.67 -28.01
N GLN A 515 6.89 11.61 -29.03
CA GLN A 515 5.51 12.04 -29.03
C GLN A 515 4.63 10.96 -29.66
N GLY A 516 3.83 10.26 -28.84
CA GLY A 516 3.12 9.06 -29.29
C GLY A 516 4.10 7.98 -29.77
N ASN A 517 3.94 7.47 -30.99
CA ASN A 517 4.84 6.45 -31.58
C ASN A 517 5.99 7.06 -32.41
N ARG A 518 6.20 8.36 -32.35
CA ARG A 518 7.19 9.07 -33.18
C ARG A 518 8.36 9.54 -32.33
N PHE A 519 9.58 9.41 -32.86
CA PHE A 519 10.81 9.90 -32.25
C PHE A 519 11.47 10.99 -33.11
N GLN A 520 12.10 11.98 -32.48
CA GLN A 520 12.93 12.97 -33.15
C GLN A 520 14.20 13.23 -32.32
N LYS A 521 15.33 13.34 -33.01
CA LYS A 521 16.60 13.77 -32.41
C LYS A 521 16.66 15.30 -32.35
N VAL A 522 17.03 15.84 -31.19
CA VAL A 522 17.15 17.28 -30.94
C VAL A 522 18.53 17.56 -30.38
N SER A 523 19.27 18.45 -31.05
CA SER A 523 20.56 18.91 -30.59
C SER A 523 20.37 20.22 -29.82
N VAL A 524 20.76 20.23 -28.55
CA VAL A 524 20.73 21.40 -27.67
C VAL A 524 22.15 21.95 -27.58
N VAL A 525 22.34 23.18 -28.05
CA VAL A 525 23.61 23.91 -27.94
C VAL A 525 23.53 24.93 -26.80
N LYS A 526 24.68 25.33 -26.27
CA LYS A 526 24.77 26.37 -25.22
C LYS A 526 24.40 27.74 -25.74
#